data_AF-A0A074Y612-F1
#
_entry.id   AF-A0A074Y612-F1
#
_cell.length_a   1.000
_cell.length_b   1.000
_cell.length_c   1.000
_cell.angle_alpha   90.00
_cell.angle_beta   90.00
_cell.angle_gamma   90.00
#
_symmetry.space_group_name_H-M   'P 1'
#
loop_
_entity.id
_entity.type
_entity.pdbx_description
1 polymer ?
#
loop_
_entity_poly.entity_id
_entity_poly.type
_entity_poly.pdbx_seq_one_letter_code
_entity_poly.pdbx_strand_id
1 'polypeptide(L)'
;MPSSDSQRSTSSPKQEQEPLTDLQKIRKQIEEEAAKRPRPPHIDAPDYVHHFDTYGLVKRLEDGGWSQAQAITIMKATRTTLSENIDLARNALVSKSNVENEAYLFRAACSELHTEIMTKRRAEAERARTERTRLEHEVDILGQRMTQDSGNMKDELKGMFDDRKMGVQNEQRDIERKIQELNYRITVLLNSDSRSDVEGVRWIITKRAGFALLACVLMILASIKFASTAAMWAEDEKKRAAAIAAMNNNQPTNNNNHPGSNGSSGGNDFLNSGAMNDRAREELGQGEILVRQGDNPAFVSLG
;
A
#
# COMPACT_ATOMS: atom_id res chain seq x y z
N MET A 1 29.32 -91.84 27.19
CA MET A 1 30.69 -92.26 27.52
C MET A 1 31.66 -91.66 26.50
N PRO A 2 32.90 -91.35 26.94
CA PRO A 2 33.75 -90.21 26.55
C PRO A 2 34.61 -90.55 25.30
N SER A 3 35.40 -89.68 24.66
CA SER A 3 36.44 -88.77 25.15
C SER A 3 36.96 -87.85 24.03
N SER A 4 37.52 -86.70 24.46
CA SER A 4 38.72 -85.97 23.98
C SER A 4 39.20 -86.16 22.54
N ASP A 5 39.46 -85.09 21.78
CA ASP A 5 40.73 -84.36 21.93
C ASP A 5 40.81 -83.09 21.05
N SER A 6 41.62 -82.16 21.53
CA SER A 6 41.96 -80.87 20.92
C SER A 6 42.72 -81.02 19.60
N GLN A 7 42.46 -80.15 18.63
CA GLN A 7 43.52 -79.46 17.88
C GLN A 7 42.97 -78.22 17.14
N ARG A 8 43.35 -77.05 17.66
CA ARG A 8 43.15 -75.73 17.06
C ARG A 8 44.31 -75.47 16.10
N SER A 9 44.09 -75.59 14.80
CA SER A 9 45.04 -75.14 13.78
C SER A 9 44.92 -73.63 13.60
N THR A 10 45.88 -72.89 14.14
CA THR A 10 46.05 -71.45 13.88
C THR A 10 46.67 -71.26 12.50
N SER A 11 45.92 -70.70 11.56
CA SER A 11 46.41 -70.19 10.29
C SER A 11 47.23 -68.92 10.51
N SER A 12 48.52 -68.94 10.16
CA SER A 12 49.37 -67.75 10.09
C SER A 12 49.03 -66.90 8.87
N PRO A 13 48.83 -65.58 8.97
CA PRO A 13 48.92 -64.68 7.83
C PRO A 13 50.37 -64.19 7.67
N LYS A 14 50.98 -64.53 6.54
CA LYS A 14 52.28 -64.02 6.10
C LYS A 14 52.01 -62.78 5.24
N GLN A 15 51.81 -61.61 5.85
CA GLN A 15 51.53 -60.38 5.10
C GLN A 15 51.85 -59.14 5.93
N GLU A 16 53.14 -58.82 6.10
CA GLU A 16 53.51 -57.53 6.72
C GLU A 16 54.92 -57.01 6.40
N GLN A 17 55.57 -57.50 5.32
CA GLN A 17 56.90 -56.99 4.91
C GLN A 17 56.96 -56.36 3.51
N GLU A 18 55.86 -56.30 2.76
CA GLU A 18 55.87 -55.73 1.40
C GLU A 18 55.97 -54.20 1.27
N PRO A 19 55.50 -53.33 2.19
CA PRO A 19 55.48 -51.90 1.88
C PRO A 19 56.87 -51.26 1.85
N LEU A 20 57.83 -51.80 2.61
CA LEU A 20 59.20 -51.26 2.69
C LEU A 20 60.07 -51.67 1.50
N THR A 21 59.87 -52.89 0.97
CA THR A 21 60.57 -53.38 -0.23
C THR A 21 60.09 -52.65 -1.48
N ASP A 22 58.79 -52.35 -1.58
CA ASP A 22 58.23 -51.62 -2.71
C ASP A 22 58.66 -50.15 -2.73
N LEU A 23 58.73 -49.48 -1.59
CA LEU A 23 59.25 -48.12 -1.50
C LEU A 23 60.75 -48.04 -1.86
N GLN A 24 61.54 -49.05 -1.48
CA GLN A 24 62.95 -49.14 -1.89
C GLN A 24 63.10 -49.40 -3.40
N LYS A 25 62.19 -50.18 -3.98
CA LYS A 25 62.17 -50.46 -5.42
C LYS A 25 61.78 -49.22 -6.22
N ILE A 26 60.76 -48.49 -5.75
CA ILE A 26 60.35 -47.20 -6.31
C ILE A 26 61.48 -46.18 -6.19
N ARG A 27 62.17 -46.11 -5.04
CA ARG A 27 63.33 -45.23 -4.85
C ARG A 27 64.48 -45.57 -5.80
N LYS A 28 64.85 -46.85 -5.94
CA LYS A 28 65.89 -47.28 -6.89
C LYS A 28 65.48 -46.99 -8.33
N GLN A 29 64.22 -47.19 -8.68
CA GLN A 29 63.68 -46.83 -9.98
C GLN A 29 63.78 -45.33 -10.23
N ILE A 30 63.45 -44.48 -9.25
CA ILE A 30 63.61 -43.01 -9.34
C ILE A 30 65.08 -42.60 -9.47
N GLU A 31 66.00 -43.21 -8.72
CA GLU A 31 67.44 -42.97 -8.82
C GLU A 31 68.01 -43.41 -10.19
N GLU A 32 67.55 -44.54 -10.73
CA GLU A 32 67.96 -45.03 -12.05
C GLU A 32 67.34 -44.21 -13.20
N GLU A 33 66.11 -43.72 -13.03
CA GLU A 33 65.46 -42.79 -13.96
C GLU A 33 66.13 -41.41 -13.93
N ALA A 34 66.53 -40.93 -12.75
CA ALA A 34 67.28 -39.68 -12.59
C ALA A 34 68.69 -39.78 -13.18
N ALA A 35 69.35 -40.95 -13.09
CA ALA A 35 70.66 -41.18 -13.71
C ALA A 35 70.60 -41.29 -15.24
N LYS A 36 69.45 -41.62 -15.83
CA LYS A 36 69.20 -41.63 -17.28
C LYS A 36 68.81 -40.25 -17.84
N ARG A 37 68.52 -39.27 -16.98
CA ARG A 37 68.27 -37.90 -17.44
C ARG A 37 69.60 -37.32 -17.95
N PRO A 38 69.64 -36.77 -19.18
CA PRO A 38 70.80 -36.06 -19.67
C PRO A 38 71.19 -35.00 -18.65
N ARG A 39 72.39 -35.12 -18.07
CA ARG A 39 72.91 -34.09 -17.16
C ARG A 39 72.91 -32.76 -17.93
N PRO A 40 72.51 -31.65 -17.29
CA PRO A 40 72.41 -30.39 -18.02
C PRO A 40 73.80 -30.03 -18.59
N PRO A 41 73.89 -29.69 -19.90
CA PRO A 41 75.13 -29.65 -20.69
C PRO A 41 76.17 -28.59 -20.26
N HIS A 42 75.93 -27.89 -19.16
CA HIS A 42 76.81 -26.87 -18.60
C HIS A 42 77.91 -27.37 -17.65
N ILE A 43 78.03 -28.69 -17.38
CA ILE A 43 79.02 -29.26 -16.42
C ILE A 43 80.23 -29.90 -17.12
N ASP A 44 80.14 -30.21 -18.42
CA ASP A 44 81.24 -30.84 -19.14
C ASP A 44 82.23 -29.79 -19.66
N ALA A 45 83.52 -30.00 -19.41
CA ALA A 45 84.58 -29.13 -19.95
C ALA A 45 84.56 -29.20 -21.49
N PRO A 46 84.77 -28.08 -22.20
CA PRO A 46 84.79 -28.10 -23.66
C PRO A 46 85.91 -29.01 -24.16
N ASP A 47 85.58 -30.04 -24.95
CA ASP A 47 86.59 -30.86 -25.62
C ASP A 47 87.45 -29.98 -26.55
N TYR A 48 88.76 -29.96 -26.32
CA TYR A 48 89.69 -29.21 -27.15
C TYR A 48 89.86 -29.92 -28.50
N VAL A 49 89.09 -29.49 -29.50
CA VAL A 49 89.19 -30.01 -30.86
C VAL A 49 90.38 -29.34 -31.58
N HIS A 50 91.32 -30.13 -32.08
CA HIS A 50 92.42 -29.63 -32.89
C HIS A 50 91.98 -29.52 -34.36
N HIS A 51 91.79 -28.30 -34.86
CA HIS A 51 91.16 -28.07 -36.16
C HIS A 51 92.16 -28.19 -37.34
N PHE A 52 93.48 -28.14 -37.10
CA PHE A 52 94.48 -28.12 -38.17
C PHE A 52 95.87 -28.63 -37.76
N ASP A 53 96.30 -29.76 -38.33
CA ASP A 53 97.63 -30.35 -38.13
C ASP A 53 98.74 -29.55 -38.86
N THR A 54 99.39 -28.66 -38.11
CA THR A 54 100.50 -27.84 -38.61
C THR A 54 101.77 -28.65 -38.88
N TYR A 55 102.06 -29.68 -38.09
CA TYR A 55 103.29 -30.47 -38.20
C TYR A 55 103.21 -31.42 -39.40
N GLY A 56 102.09 -32.13 -39.55
CA GLY A 56 101.90 -33.05 -40.68
C GLY A 56 101.88 -32.35 -42.03
N LEU A 57 101.36 -31.12 -42.12
CA LEU A 57 101.40 -30.36 -43.36
C LEU A 57 102.83 -29.96 -43.76
N VAL A 58 103.63 -29.46 -42.82
CA VAL A 58 105.01 -29.06 -43.08
C VAL A 58 105.84 -30.25 -43.50
N LYS A 59 105.73 -31.38 -42.77
CA LYS A 59 106.46 -32.61 -43.07
C LYS A 59 106.15 -33.16 -44.48
N ARG A 60 104.87 -33.17 -44.87
CA ARG A 60 104.46 -33.60 -46.22
C ARG A 60 104.97 -32.68 -47.33
N LEU A 61 105.12 -31.37 -47.07
CA LEU A 61 105.69 -30.44 -48.03
C LEU A 61 107.21 -30.60 -48.16
N GLU A 62 107.90 -30.82 -47.04
CA GLU A 62 109.34 -31.12 -47.03
C GLU A 62 109.65 -32.42 -47.78
N ASP A 63 108.87 -33.49 -47.56
CA ASP A 63 108.98 -34.75 -48.31
C ASP A 63 108.71 -34.59 -49.81
N GLY A 64 107.91 -33.57 -50.19
CA GLY A 64 107.59 -33.20 -51.56
C GLY A 64 108.63 -32.31 -52.26
N GLY A 65 109.78 -32.05 -51.62
CA GLY A 65 110.89 -31.27 -52.21
C GLY A 65 110.79 -29.76 -52.01
N TRP A 66 109.91 -29.28 -51.14
CA TRP A 66 109.82 -27.85 -50.79
C TRP A 66 110.82 -27.48 -49.72
N SER A 67 111.37 -26.26 -49.77
CA SER A 67 112.22 -25.79 -48.67
C SER A 67 111.40 -25.59 -47.40
N GLN A 68 112.01 -25.85 -46.24
CA GLN A 68 111.37 -25.70 -44.94
C GLN A 68 110.76 -24.30 -44.73
N ALA A 69 111.44 -23.23 -45.17
CA ALA A 69 110.94 -21.86 -45.06
C ALA A 69 109.66 -21.63 -45.89
N GLN A 70 109.59 -22.21 -47.10
CA GLN A 70 108.40 -22.15 -47.95
C GLN A 70 107.26 -22.98 -47.37
N ALA A 71 107.55 -24.18 -46.87
CA ALA A 71 106.57 -25.06 -46.23
C ALA A 71 105.93 -24.42 -44.99
N ILE A 72 106.72 -23.77 -44.14
CA ILE A 72 106.24 -23.03 -42.97
C ILE A 72 105.36 -21.84 -43.40
N THR A 73 105.74 -21.15 -44.48
CA THR A 73 104.98 -19.99 -44.97
C THR A 73 103.60 -20.40 -45.49
N ILE A 74 103.53 -21.50 -46.26
CA ILE A 74 102.28 -22.06 -46.76
C ILE A 74 101.41 -22.55 -45.59
N MET A 75 102.00 -23.26 -44.62
CA MET A 75 101.28 -23.69 -43.42
C MET A 75 100.65 -22.50 -42.66
N LYS A 76 101.42 -21.42 -42.46
CA LYS A 76 100.92 -20.21 -41.81
C LYS A 76 99.76 -19.59 -42.58
N ALA A 77 99.88 -19.46 -43.90
CA ALA A 77 98.82 -18.93 -44.76
C ALA A 77 97.54 -19.78 -44.67
N THR A 78 97.66 -21.11 -44.83
CA THR A 78 96.52 -22.03 -44.74
C THR A 78 95.86 -21.99 -43.35
N ARG A 79 96.66 -21.97 -42.27
CA ARG A 79 96.14 -21.85 -40.90
C ARG A 79 95.36 -20.55 -40.69
N THR A 80 95.87 -19.43 -41.20
CA THR A 80 95.20 -18.12 -41.07
C THR A 80 93.87 -18.12 -41.82
N THR A 81 93.85 -18.53 -43.10
CA THR A 81 92.61 -18.60 -43.88
C THR A 81 91.60 -19.58 -43.28
N LEU A 82 92.06 -20.71 -42.73
CA LEU A 82 91.17 -21.65 -42.04
C LEU A 82 90.59 -21.05 -40.76
N SER A 83 91.39 -20.35 -39.96
CA SER A 83 90.91 -19.67 -38.74
C SER A 83 89.83 -18.64 -39.07
N GLU A 84 90.07 -17.79 -40.08
CA GLU A 84 89.11 -16.77 -40.52
C GLU A 84 87.78 -17.38 -40.96
N ASN A 85 87.82 -18.50 -41.70
CA ASN A 85 86.61 -19.19 -42.14
C ASN A 85 85.87 -19.88 -40.99
N ILE A 86 86.60 -20.44 -40.01
CA ILE A 86 85.98 -21.05 -38.82
C ILE A 86 85.31 -19.98 -37.97
N ASP A 87 85.95 -18.83 -37.79
CA ASP A 87 85.38 -17.72 -37.01
C ASP A 87 84.13 -17.16 -37.71
N LEU A 88 84.16 -17.02 -39.04
CA LEU A 88 82.99 -16.65 -39.83
C LEU A 88 81.85 -17.66 -39.69
N ALA A 89 82.16 -18.96 -39.77
CA ALA A 89 81.17 -20.02 -39.63
C ALA A 89 80.59 -20.08 -38.21
N ARG A 90 81.40 -19.89 -37.17
CA ARG A 90 80.93 -19.81 -35.78
C ARG A 90 80.01 -18.61 -35.54
N ASN A 91 80.26 -17.48 -36.19
CA ASN A 91 79.40 -16.31 -36.10
C ASN A 91 78.10 -16.47 -36.90
N ALA A 92 78.12 -17.23 -38.00
CA ALA A 92 76.95 -17.46 -38.85
C ALA A 92 76.07 -18.64 -38.37
N LEU A 93 76.65 -19.61 -37.65
CA LEU A 93 75.95 -20.80 -37.19
C LEU A 93 75.51 -20.64 -35.74
N VAL A 94 74.23 -20.91 -35.48
CA VAL A 94 73.71 -20.94 -34.12
C VAL A 94 74.06 -22.29 -33.49
N SER A 95 74.62 -22.27 -32.28
CA SER A 95 74.91 -23.50 -31.53
C SER A 95 73.62 -24.29 -31.28
N LYS A 96 73.71 -25.62 -31.36
CA LYS A 96 72.63 -26.56 -30.97
C LYS A 96 72.08 -26.24 -29.58
N SER A 97 72.96 -25.91 -28.63
CA SER A 97 72.56 -25.55 -27.27
C SER A 97 71.71 -24.28 -27.20
N ASN A 98 71.99 -23.29 -28.04
CA ASN A 98 71.24 -22.04 -28.07
C ASN A 98 69.84 -22.26 -28.65
N VAL A 99 69.73 -23.03 -29.74
CA VAL A 99 68.43 -23.41 -30.32
C VAL A 99 67.60 -24.22 -29.32
N GLU A 100 68.21 -25.19 -28.63
CA GLU A 100 67.52 -25.99 -27.63
C GLU A 100 67.05 -25.13 -26.45
N ASN A 101 67.90 -24.25 -25.92
CA ASN A 101 67.53 -23.34 -24.83
C ASN A 101 66.35 -22.42 -25.20
N GLU A 102 66.42 -21.77 -26.38
CA GLU A 102 65.32 -20.93 -26.86
C GLU A 102 64.03 -21.74 -27.08
N ALA A 103 64.14 -22.96 -27.62
CA ALA A 103 62.99 -23.85 -27.77
C ALA A 103 62.38 -24.24 -26.41
N TYR A 104 63.19 -24.47 -25.37
CA TYR A 104 62.71 -24.72 -24.02
C TYR A 104 61.98 -23.51 -23.44
N LEU A 105 62.55 -22.31 -23.56
CA LEU A 105 61.93 -21.06 -23.09
C LEU A 105 60.60 -20.81 -23.81
N PHE A 106 60.57 -20.98 -25.13
CA PHE A 106 59.33 -20.86 -25.90
C PHE A 106 58.28 -21.87 -25.48
N ARG A 107 58.69 -23.14 -25.25
CA ARG A 107 57.76 -24.18 -24.81
C ARG A 107 57.21 -23.91 -23.41
N ALA A 108 58.05 -23.38 -22.51
CA ALA A 108 57.64 -22.96 -21.18
C ALA A 108 56.61 -21.82 -21.25
N ALA A 109 56.91 -20.77 -22.02
CA ALA A 109 55.99 -19.65 -22.23
C ALA A 109 54.66 -20.08 -22.86
N CYS A 110 54.68 -21.01 -23.82
CA CYS A 110 53.47 -21.59 -24.39
C CYS A 110 52.66 -22.38 -23.36
N SER A 111 53.33 -23.12 -22.47
CA SER A 111 52.67 -23.86 -21.40
C SER A 111 52.02 -22.91 -20.39
N GLU A 112 52.69 -21.82 -20.05
CA GLU A 112 52.17 -20.79 -19.15
C GLU A 112 50.99 -20.04 -19.77
N LEU A 113 51.09 -19.64 -21.04
CA LEU A 113 49.97 -19.01 -21.76
C LEU A 113 48.77 -19.96 -21.84
N HIS A 114 49.00 -21.24 -22.10
CA HIS A 114 47.93 -22.23 -22.16
C HIS A 114 47.21 -22.38 -20.81
N THR A 115 47.95 -22.47 -19.70
CA THR A 115 47.34 -22.56 -18.37
C THR A 115 46.61 -21.27 -18.00
N GLU A 116 47.14 -20.10 -18.34
CA GLU A 116 46.47 -18.82 -18.13
C GLU A 116 45.16 -18.73 -18.90
N ILE A 117 45.16 -19.09 -20.20
CA ILE A 117 43.94 -19.11 -21.03
C ILE A 117 42.91 -20.08 -20.47
N MET A 118 43.31 -21.29 -20.09
CA MET A 118 42.39 -22.27 -19.52
C MET A 118 41.80 -21.80 -18.19
N THR A 119 42.62 -21.14 -17.36
CA THR A 119 42.18 -20.57 -16.08
C THR A 119 41.21 -19.41 -16.31
N LYS A 120 41.51 -18.48 -17.24
CA LYS A 120 40.61 -17.38 -17.61
C LYS A 120 39.28 -17.90 -18.15
N ARG A 121 39.31 -18.85 -19.08
CA ARG A 121 38.11 -19.46 -19.65
C ARG A 121 37.26 -20.16 -18.58
N ARG A 122 37.90 -20.85 -17.63
CA ARG A 122 37.20 -21.48 -16.52
C ARG A 122 36.54 -20.44 -15.61
N ALA A 123 37.27 -19.38 -15.26
CA ALA A 123 36.74 -18.29 -14.43
C ALA A 123 35.56 -17.58 -15.10
N GLU A 124 35.63 -17.33 -16.42
CA GLU A 124 34.52 -16.78 -17.19
C GLU A 124 33.31 -17.71 -17.24
N ALA A 125 33.53 -19.01 -17.45
CA ALA A 125 32.45 -20.00 -17.43
C ALA A 125 31.77 -20.10 -16.06
N GLU A 126 32.55 -20.01 -14.97
CA GLU A 126 32.03 -19.97 -13.61
C GLU A 126 31.24 -18.68 -13.35
N ARG A 127 31.75 -17.51 -13.78
CA ARG A 127 30.99 -16.24 -13.70
C ARG A 127 29.67 -16.31 -14.45
N ALA A 128 29.69 -16.77 -15.71
CA ALA A 128 28.47 -16.90 -16.51
C ALA A 128 27.43 -17.83 -15.85
N ARG A 129 27.88 -18.91 -15.20
CA ARG A 129 26.99 -19.79 -14.42
C ARG A 129 26.39 -19.07 -13.21
N THR A 130 27.20 -18.32 -12.45
CA THR A 130 26.70 -17.56 -11.30
C THR A 130 25.72 -16.47 -11.71
N GLU A 131 25.99 -15.75 -12.80
CA GLU A 131 25.09 -14.73 -13.35
C GLU A 131 23.79 -15.35 -13.83
N ARG A 132 23.85 -16.50 -14.54
CA ARG A 132 22.65 -17.23 -14.94
C ARG A 132 21.80 -17.60 -13.73
N THR A 133 22.38 -18.21 -12.70
CA THR A 133 21.63 -18.62 -11.49
C THR A 133 21.06 -17.41 -10.75
N ARG A 134 21.78 -16.28 -10.73
CA ARG A 134 21.28 -15.03 -10.17
C ARG A 134 20.08 -14.50 -10.97
N LEU A 135 20.17 -14.46 -12.29
CA LEU A 135 19.08 -14.00 -13.16
C LEU A 135 17.85 -14.91 -13.05
N GLU A 136 18.04 -16.23 -12.98
CA GLU A 136 16.94 -17.19 -12.73
C GLU A 136 16.22 -16.85 -11.43
N HIS A 137 16.96 -16.61 -10.35
CA HIS A 137 16.38 -16.23 -9.06
C HIS A 137 15.65 -14.87 -9.09
N GLU A 138 16.22 -13.88 -9.78
CA GLU A 138 15.59 -12.55 -9.95
C GLU A 138 14.29 -12.66 -10.75
N VAL A 139 14.24 -13.50 -11.78
CA VAL A 139 13.03 -13.78 -12.57
C VAL A 139 11.98 -14.48 -11.72
N ASP A 140 12.36 -15.47 -10.90
CA ASP A 140 11.43 -16.16 -10.01
C ASP A 140 10.81 -15.20 -8.99
N ILE A 141 11.63 -14.35 -8.35
CA ILE A 141 11.14 -13.31 -7.43
C ILE A 141 10.18 -12.36 -8.15
N LEU A 142 10.54 -11.90 -9.34
CA LEU A 142 9.71 -11.00 -10.11
C LEU A 142 8.38 -11.65 -10.51
N GLY A 143 8.39 -12.93 -10.90
CA GLY A 143 7.20 -13.69 -11.21
C GLY A 143 6.28 -13.87 -10.00
N GLN A 144 6.84 -14.18 -8.83
CA GLN A 144 6.09 -14.27 -7.58
C GLN A 144 5.45 -12.91 -7.23
N ARG A 145 6.24 -11.83 -7.30
CA ARG A 145 5.76 -10.48 -7.01
C ARG A 145 4.67 -10.05 -7.98
N MET A 146 4.83 -10.28 -9.28
CA MET A 146 3.81 -9.96 -10.28
C MET A 146 2.51 -10.74 -10.04
N THR A 147 2.62 -12.01 -9.65
CA THR A 147 1.45 -12.84 -9.31
C THR A 147 0.75 -12.31 -8.07
N GLN A 148 1.51 -11.94 -7.04
CA GLN A 148 0.97 -11.33 -5.83
C GLN A 148 0.30 -9.98 -6.12
N ASP A 149 0.97 -9.09 -6.86
CA ASP A 149 0.44 -7.78 -7.22
C ASP A 149 -0.81 -7.90 -8.08
N SER A 150 -0.84 -8.84 -9.03
CA SER A 150 -2.04 -9.13 -9.81
C SER A 150 -3.18 -9.70 -8.98
N GLY A 151 -2.88 -10.54 -7.98
CA GLY A 151 -3.86 -11.05 -7.02
C GLY A 151 -4.43 -9.92 -6.16
N ASN A 152 -3.55 -9.11 -5.58
CA ASN A 152 -3.92 -7.94 -4.78
C ASN A 152 -4.78 -6.95 -5.57
N MET A 153 -4.40 -6.61 -6.81
CA MET A 153 -5.20 -5.72 -7.66
C MET A 153 -6.57 -6.32 -7.98
N LYS A 154 -6.66 -7.64 -8.19
CA LYS A 154 -7.94 -8.31 -8.45
C LYS A 154 -8.84 -8.27 -7.22
N ASP A 155 -8.27 -8.49 -6.04
CA ASP A 155 -9.01 -8.44 -4.77
C ASP A 155 -9.42 -7.01 -4.43
N GLU A 156 -8.56 -6.02 -4.67
CA GLU A 156 -8.87 -4.60 -4.53
C GLU A 156 -9.98 -4.17 -5.50
N LEU A 157 -9.91 -4.56 -6.77
CA LEU A 157 -10.95 -4.27 -7.76
C LEU A 157 -12.28 -4.93 -7.37
N LYS A 158 -12.22 -6.17 -6.87
CA LYS A 158 -13.41 -6.86 -6.36
C LYS A 158 -13.98 -6.14 -5.15
N GLY A 159 -13.14 -5.69 -4.21
CA GLY A 159 -13.55 -4.87 -3.07
C GLY A 159 -14.24 -3.59 -3.52
N MET A 160 -13.61 -2.81 -4.40
CA MET A 160 -14.19 -1.58 -4.95
C MET A 160 -15.53 -1.83 -5.68
N PHE A 161 -15.63 -2.94 -6.42
CA PHE A 161 -16.86 -3.31 -7.10
C PHE A 161 -17.98 -3.68 -6.11
N ASP A 162 -17.67 -4.49 -5.10
CA ASP A 162 -18.62 -4.90 -4.07
C ASP A 162 -19.05 -3.68 -3.23
N ASP A 163 -18.13 -2.78 -2.87
CA ASP A 163 -18.42 -1.52 -2.19
C ASP A 163 -19.36 -0.64 -3.02
N ARG A 164 -19.08 -0.48 -4.32
CA ARG A 164 -19.94 0.31 -5.20
C ARG A 164 -21.32 -0.32 -5.38
N LYS A 165 -21.38 -1.65 -5.50
CA LYS A 165 -22.64 -2.40 -5.55
C LYS A 165 -23.45 -2.19 -4.27
N MET A 166 -22.82 -2.26 -3.10
CA MET A 166 -23.47 -1.99 -1.81
C MET A 166 -23.90 -0.54 -1.67
N GLY A 167 -23.08 0.40 -2.16
CA GLY A 167 -23.42 1.82 -2.25
C GLY A 167 -24.70 2.06 -3.04
N VAL A 168 -24.77 1.52 -4.26
CA VAL A 168 -25.97 1.62 -5.12
C VAL A 168 -27.19 0.98 -4.45
N GLN A 169 -27.04 -0.19 -3.81
CA GLN A 169 -28.15 -0.80 -3.08
C GLN A 169 -28.62 0.04 -1.89
N ASN A 170 -27.70 0.68 -1.17
CA ASN A 170 -28.04 1.56 -0.06
C ASN A 170 -28.74 2.83 -0.55
N GLU A 171 -28.26 3.43 -1.64
CA GLU A 171 -28.95 4.56 -2.30
C GLU A 171 -30.35 4.16 -2.76
N GLN A 172 -30.52 2.98 -3.36
CA GLN A 172 -31.83 2.48 -3.76
C GLN A 172 -32.76 2.26 -2.55
N ARG A 173 -32.25 1.69 -1.44
CA ARG A 173 -32.99 1.57 -0.19
C ARG A 173 -33.36 2.92 0.41
N ASP A 174 -32.50 3.92 0.30
CA ASP A 174 -32.77 5.28 0.77
C ASP A 174 -33.87 5.95 -0.05
N ILE A 175 -33.84 5.80 -1.38
CA ILE A 175 -34.91 6.26 -2.27
C ILE A 175 -36.23 5.56 -1.92
N GLU A 176 -36.23 4.24 -1.74
CA GLU A 176 -37.43 3.49 -1.35
C GLU A 176 -38.00 3.96 0.00
N ARG A 177 -37.15 4.23 0.99
CA ARG A 177 -37.57 4.81 2.28
C ARG A 177 -38.23 6.17 2.10
N LYS A 178 -37.63 7.06 1.30
CA LYS A 178 -38.20 8.38 0.99
C LYS A 178 -39.55 8.26 0.29
N ILE A 179 -39.71 7.30 -0.62
CA ILE A 179 -41.00 7.01 -1.27
C ILE A 179 -42.04 6.58 -0.23
N GLN A 180 -41.69 5.69 0.70
CA GLN A 180 -42.59 5.24 1.76
C GLN A 180 -42.95 6.37 2.72
N GLU A 181 -41.99 7.21 3.11
CA GLU A 181 -42.25 8.39 3.93
C GLU A 181 -43.20 9.37 3.23
N LEU A 182 -42.95 9.66 1.94
CA LEU A 182 -43.83 10.50 1.14
C LEU A 182 -45.23 9.90 1.03
N ASN A 183 -45.34 8.59 0.78
CA ASN A 183 -46.63 7.91 0.70
C ASN A 183 -47.38 7.95 2.04
N TYR A 184 -46.68 7.71 3.15
CA TYR A 184 -47.23 7.85 4.50
C TYR A 184 -47.69 9.28 4.75
N ARG A 185 -46.87 10.28 4.43
CA ARG A 185 -47.22 11.70 4.60
C ARG A 185 -48.42 12.09 3.76
N ILE A 186 -48.49 11.67 2.50
CA ILE A 186 -49.65 11.90 1.63
C ILE A 186 -50.90 11.24 2.23
N THR A 187 -50.79 9.99 2.68
CA THR A 187 -51.91 9.25 3.27
C THR A 187 -52.42 9.90 4.56
N VAL A 188 -51.49 10.30 5.44
CA VAL A 188 -51.83 11.00 6.68
C VAL A 188 -52.44 12.35 6.36
N LEU A 189 -51.80 13.19 5.54
CA LEU A 189 -52.36 14.49 5.16
C LEU A 189 -53.74 14.32 4.53
N LEU A 190 -53.93 13.41 3.58
CA LEU A 190 -55.23 13.21 2.95
C LEU A 190 -56.29 12.70 3.95
N ASN A 191 -55.95 11.77 4.84
CA ASN A 191 -56.91 11.22 5.80
C ASN A 191 -57.20 12.17 6.96
N SER A 192 -56.17 12.78 7.55
CA SER A 192 -56.31 13.65 8.72
C SER A 192 -56.81 15.03 8.35
N ASP A 193 -56.34 15.62 7.24
CA ASP A 193 -56.72 16.97 6.83
C ASP A 193 -58.17 16.98 6.32
N SER A 194 -58.55 16.02 5.47
CA SER A 194 -59.96 15.92 5.03
C SER A 194 -60.92 15.55 6.16
N ARG A 195 -60.51 14.73 7.14
CA ARG A 195 -61.35 14.40 8.30
C ARG A 195 -61.44 15.57 9.28
N SER A 196 -60.35 16.32 9.50
CA SER A 196 -60.33 17.50 10.36
C SER A 196 -61.15 18.65 9.76
N ASP A 197 -61.06 18.88 8.45
CA ASP A 197 -61.90 19.86 7.77
C ASP A 197 -63.39 19.49 7.87
N VAL A 198 -63.73 18.21 7.69
CA VAL A 198 -65.12 17.75 7.82
C VAL A 198 -65.62 17.84 9.27
N GLU A 199 -64.79 17.55 10.27
CA GLU A 199 -65.13 17.70 11.68
C GLU A 199 -65.23 19.18 12.10
N GLY A 200 -64.35 20.03 11.58
CA GLY A 200 -64.38 21.49 11.76
C GLY A 200 -65.65 22.11 11.16
N VAL A 201 -66.05 21.67 9.97
CA VAL A 201 -67.32 22.06 9.34
C VAL A 201 -68.52 21.55 10.15
N ARG A 202 -68.49 20.30 10.64
CA ARG A 202 -69.56 19.79 11.53
C ARG A 202 -69.68 20.62 12.82
N TRP A 203 -68.55 21.03 13.39
CA TRP A 203 -68.51 21.85 14.60
C TRP A 203 -69.08 23.26 14.37
N ILE A 204 -68.74 23.91 13.25
CA ILE A 204 -69.24 25.24 12.93
C ILE A 204 -70.75 25.22 12.67
N ILE A 205 -71.26 24.20 11.97
CA ILE A 205 -72.68 24.05 11.66
C ILE A 205 -73.48 23.86 12.96
N THR A 206 -73.00 22.99 13.85
CA THR A 206 -73.67 22.72 15.13
C THR A 206 -73.75 23.98 16.01
N LYS A 207 -72.64 24.72 16.10
CA LYS A 207 -72.60 26.00 16.84
C LYS A 207 -73.55 27.04 16.26
N ARG A 208 -73.52 27.23 14.93
CA ARG A 208 -74.39 28.20 14.25
C ARG A 208 -75.86 27.83 14.40
N ALA A 209 -76.23 26.55 14.32
CA ALA A 209 -77.60 26.09 14.55
C ALA A 209 -78.06 26.34 16.00
N GLY A 210 -77.19 26.08 17.00
CA GLY A 210 -77.47 26.37 18.40
C GLY A 210 -77.72 27.86 18.68
N PHE A 211 -76.87 28.74 18.13
CA PHE A 211 -77.07 30.20 18.24
C PHE A 211 -78.37 30.65 17.55
N ALA A 212 -78.71 30.09 16.39
CA ALA A 212 -79.96 30.39 15.70
C ALA A 212 -81.19 29.99 16.55
N LEU A 213 -81.17 28.80 17.16
CA LEU A 213 -82.24 28.36 18.06
C LEU A 213 -82.37 29.26 19.28
N LEU A 214 -81.26 29.63 19.92
CA LEU A 214 -81.26 30.55 21.05
C LEU A 214 -81.83 31.93 20.65
N ALA A 215 -81.45 32.44 19.48
CA ALA A 215 -81.99 33.69 18.95
C ALA A 215 -83.49 33.59 18.67
N CYS A 216 -83.99 32.46 18.13
CA CYS A 216 -85.42 32.23 17.95
C CYS A 216 -86.18 32.24 19.28
N VAL A 217 -85.66 31.56 20.31
CA VAL A 217 -86.28 31.54 21.65
C VAL A 217 -86.31 32.95 22.25
N LEU A 218 -85.19 33.69 22.17
CA LEU A 218 -85.14 35.08 22.62
C LEU A 218 -86.10 35.98 21.84
N MET A 219 -86.23 35.81 20.53
CA MET A 219 -87.19 36.56 19.71
C MET A 219 -88.63 36.27 20.10
N ILE A 220 -88.97 35.02 20.44
CA ILE A 220 -90.31 34.65 20.94
C ILE A 220 -90.56 35.31 22.30
N LEU A 221 -89.60 35.23 23.23
CA LEU A 221 -89.71 35.87 24.54
C LEU A 221 -89.79 37.39 24.43
N ALA A 222 -89.02 38.00 23.53
CA ALA A 222 -89.07 39.43 23.23
C ALA A 222 -90.42 39.81 22.62
N SER A 223 -90.98 39.00 21.73
CA SER A 223 -92.31 39.24 21.15
C SER A 223 -93.42 39.14 22.19
N ILE A 224 -93.36 38.17 23.11
CA ILE A 224 -94.30 38.04 24.22
C ILE A 224 -94.14 39.22 25.18
N LYS A 225 -92.91 39.59 25.55
CA LYS A 225 -92.65 40.74 26.41
C LYS A 225 -93.14 42.01 25.75
N PHE A 226 -92.81 42.26 24.50
CA PHE A 226 -93.28 43.42 23.73
C PHE A 226 -94.80 43.48 23.65
N ALA A 227 -95.48 42.35 23.37
CA ALA A 227 -96.93 42.26 23.40
C ALA A 227 -97.50 42.50 24.81
N SER A 228 -96.86 42.01 25.86
CA SER A 228 -97.28 42.23 27.26
C SER A 228 -97.07 43.68 27.70
N THR A 229 -95.98 44.34 27.30
CA THR A 229 -95.73 45.74 27.60
C THR A 229 -96.68 46.63 26.79
N ALA A 230 -96.95 46.30 25.53
CA ALA A 230 -97.94 46.99 24.71
C ALA A 230 -99.39 46.80 25.23
N ALA A 231 -99.72 45.61 25.74
CA ALA A 231 -101.01 45.34 26.37
C ALA A 231 -101.18 46.04 27.73
N MET A 232 -100.11 46.18 28.52
CA MET A 232 -100.11 47.01 29.74
C MET A 232 -100.33 48.48 29.42
N TRP A 233 -99.73 49.00 28.34
CA TRP A 233 -99.98 50.38 27.89
C TRP A 233 -101.43 50.54 27.41
N ALA A 234 -102.00 49.55 26.73
CA ALA A 234 -103.41 49.55 26.31
C ALA A 234 -104.41 49.36 27.49
N GLU A 235 -104.05 48.64 28.55
CA GLU A 235 -104.86 48.52 29.77
C GLU A 235 -104.82 49.79 30.61
N ASP A 236 -103.68 50.46 30.72
CA ASP A 236 -103.57 51.76 31.38
C ASP A 236 -104.38 52.82 30.63
N GLU A 237 -104.39 52.80 29.28
CA GLU A 237 -105.26 53.66 28.47
C GLU A 237 -106.76 53.39 28.70
N LYS A 238 -107.16 52.11 28.83
CA LYS A 238 -108.56 51.71 29.06
C LYS A 238 -109.04 51.94 30.48
N LYS A 239 -108.20 51.77 31.49
CA LYS A 239 -108.49 52.11 32.90
C LYS A 239 -108.59 53.62 33.09
N ARG A 240 -107.76 54.40 32.38
CA ARG A 240 -107.87 55.87 32.33
C ARG A 240 -109.13 56.32 31.58
N ALA A 241 -109.52 55.67 30.49
CA ALA A 241 -110.74 56.01 29.73
C ALA A 241 -112.05 55.62 30.45
N ALA A 242 -112.09 54.50 31.19
CA ALA A 242 -113.27 54.08 31.97
C ALA A 242 -113.51 54.93 33.23
N ALA A 243 -112.44 55.48 33.84
CA ALA A 243 -112.56 56.41 34.96
C ALA A 243 -113.12 57.79 34.55
N ILE A 244 -112.94 58.20 33.29
CA ILE A 244 -113.42 59.49 32.76
C ILE A 244 -114.88 59.41 32.30
N ALA A 245 -115.41 58.22 31.96
CA ALA A 245 -116.77 58.04 31.45
C ALA A 245 -117.87 57.86 32.53
N ALA A 246 -117.51 57.58 33.79
CA ALA A 246 -118.46 57.38 34.89
C ALA A 246 -118.72 58.64 35.75
N MET A 247 -118.14 59.80 35.38
CA MET A 247 -118.16 61.02 36.19
C MET A 247 -118.83 62.18 35.42
N ASN A 248 -120.15 62.11 35.22
CA ASN A 248 -120.95 63.24 34.73
C ASN A 248 -122.38 63.26 35.31
N ASN A 249 -122.50 63.57 36.62
CA ASN A 249 -123.68 64.21 37.22
C ASN A 249 -123.21 65.08 38.41
N ASN A 250 -123.46 66.39 38.35
CA ASN A 250 -122.85 67.48 39.14
C ASN A 250 -123.65 67.80 40.43
N GLN A 251 -123.06 67.91 41.65
CA GLN A 251 -122.46 69.11 42.33
C GLN A 251 -123.44 69.75 43.37
N PRO A 252 -123.06 70.57 44.40
CA PRO A 252 -121.90 70.69 45.33
C PRO A 252 -122.28 70.70 46.85
N THR A 253 -121.30 70.72 47.79
CA THR A 253 -120.98 71.82 48.76
C THR A 253 -119.91 71.44 49.83
N ASN A 254 -118.78 72.17 49.77
CA ASN A 254 -117.90 72.84 50.76
C ASN A 254 -117.58 72.38 52.23
N ASN A 255 -116.31 72.70 52.59
CA ASN A 255 -115.57 72.84 53.87
C ASN A 255 -115.09 71.55 54.59
N ASN A 256 -113.86 71.40 55.11
CA ASN A 256 -112.75 72.33 55.34
C ASN A 256 -111.42 71.57 55.66
N ASN A 257 -110.29 72.29 55.49
CA ASN A 257 -109.00 72.21 56.20
C ASN A 257 -107.88 71.19 55.86
N HIS A 258 -106.94 71.67 55.02
CA HIS A 258 -105.45 71.75 55.10
C HIS A 258 -104.73 71.47 56.46
N PRO A 259 -103.36 71.43 56.56
CA PRO A 259 -102.27 71.10 55.58
C PRO A 259 -101.01 70.36 56.13
N GLY A 260 -100.05 70.07 55.23
CA GLY A 260 -98.58 70.10 55.46
C GLY A 260 -97.82 68.92 54.81
N SER A 261 -97.15 69.08 53.66
CA SER A 261 -95.70 69.41 53.45
C SER A 261 -94.75 68.24 53.82
N ASN A 262 -93.60 67.92 53.22
CA ASN A 262 -92.75 68.41 52.13
C ASN A 262 -91.61 67.37 51.91
N GLY A 263 -90.91 67.42 50.77
CA GLY A 263 -89.51 66.96 50.58
C GLY A 263 -89.30 65.48 50.17
N SER A 264 -88.32 65.03 49.37
CA SER A 264 -87.12 65.53 48.65
C SER A 264 -85.99 64.50 48.86
N SER A 265 -85.11 64.35 47.86
CA SER A 265 -83.80 63.66 47.87
C SER A 265 -83.81 62.14 47.61
N GLY A 266 -82.94 61.55 46.77
CA GLY A 266 -81.75 62.08 46.10
C GLY A 266 -81.15 61.08 45.09
N GLY A 267 -80.20 61.57 44.28
CA GLY A 267 -79.39 60.82 43.30
C GLY A 267 -78.45 59.79 43.94
N ASN A 268 -77.63 59.07 43.15
CA ASN A 268 -76.43 59.62 42.53
C ASN A 268 -75.99 58.86 41.27
N ASP A 269 -75.56 59.62 40.26
CA ASP A 269 -74.59 59.23 39.24
C ASP A 269 -73.18 59.74 39.64
N PHE A 270 -72.15 59.08 39.08
CA PHE A 270 -70.97 59.68 38.42
C PHE A 270 -69.54 59.55 39.02
N LEU A 271 -68.61 59.17 38.10
CA LEU A 271 -67.12 59.33 37.97
C LEU A 271 -66.16 58.45 38.79
N ASN A 272 -65.31 57.63 38.15
CA ASN A 272 -64.08 57.92 37.37
C ASN A 272 -62.86 58.36 38.20
N SER A 273 -61.82 57.51 38.20
CA SER A 273 -60.39 57.73 38.52
C SER A 273 -59.84 56.31 38.78
N GLY A 274 -58.74 55.80 38.25
CA GLY A 274 -57.53 56.37 37.66
C GLY A 274 -56.39 55.39 37.98
N ALA A 275 -55.36 55.35 37.12
CA ALA A 275 -54.01 54.78 37.34
C ALA A 275 -53.91 53.23 37.48
N MET A 276 -53.27 52.54 36.53
CA MET A 276 -51.81 52.36 36.38
C MET A 276 -51.17 51.57 37.53
N ASN A 277 -50.77 50.33 37.23
CA ASN A 277 -49.36 49.90 37.22
C ASN A 277 -49.27 48.44 36.75
N ASP A 278 -48.50 48.16 35.69
CA ASP A 278 -47.10 47.71 35.71
C ASP A 278 -47.00 46.25 36.21
N ARG A 279 -46.21 45.33 35.65
CA ARG A 279 -45.16 45.32 34.64
C ARG A 279 -44.74 43.84 34.44
N ALA A 280 -43.76 43.63 33.56
CA ALA A 280 -43.07 42.39 33.17
C ALA A 280 -43.79 41.63 32.05
N ARG A 281 -43.41 41.69 30.77
CA ARG A 281 -42.11 41.85 30.07
C ARG A 281 -41.05 40.81 30.44
N GLU A 282 -40.90 39.81 29.56
CA GLU A 282 -39.68 39.19 29.01
C GLU A 282 -40.12 38.05 28.07
N GLU A 283 -39.42 37.62 27.04
CA GLU A 283 -38.67 38.24 25.95
C GLU A 283 -38.73 37.23 24.77
N LEU A 284 -38.56 37.70 23.54
CA LEU A 284 -38.52 36.92 22.30
C LEU A 284 -37.08 36.44 22.00
N GLY A 285 -36.94 35.29 21.33
CA GLY A 285 -35.75 34.89 20.57
C GLY A 285 -35.54 33.39 20.63
N GLN A 286 -35.90 32.59 19.62
CA GLN A 286 -35.17 32.33 18.36
C GLN A 286 -33.66 32.09 18.52
N GLY A 287 -33.20 30.93 18.04
CA GLY A 287 -31.91 30.83 17.35
C GLY A 287 -30.89 29.86 17.92
N GLU A 288 -30.60 28.85 17.10
CA GLU A 288 -29.24 28.34 16.80
C GLU A 288 -28.68 27.16 17.62
N ILE A 289 -28.71 26.01 16.93
CA ILE A 289 -27.85 24.86 17.12
C ILE A 289 -26.47 25.21 16.53
N LEU A 290 -25.41 25.10 17.34
CA LEU A 290 -24.03 25.04 16.81
C LEU A 290 -23.26 23.90 17.48
N VAL A 291 -23.20 22.79 16.75
CA VAL A 291 -22.23 21.72 16.94
C VAL A 291 -20.88 22.23 16.46
N ARG A 292 -19.86 22.27 17.33
CA ARG A 292 -18.47 22.44 16.90
C ARG A 292 -17.81 21.08 16.69
N GLN A 293 -17.46 20.86 15.44
CA GLN A 293 -16.51 19.89 14.91
C GLN A 293 -15.06 20.34 15.24
N GLY A 294 -14.20 19.38 15.62
CA GLY A 294 -12.76 19.53 15.87
C GLY A 294 -12.42 18.73 17.14
N ASP A 295 -11.83 17.54 17.09
CA ASP A 295 -10.51 17.25 16.53
C ASP A 295 -10.37 15.80 16.05
N ASN A 296 -9.50 15.63 15.06
CA ASN A 296 -8.94 14.36 14.55
C ASN A 296 -7.44 14.66 14.30
N PRO A 297 -6.53 13.69 14.14
CA PRO A 297 -6.17 12.55 14.99
C PRO A 297 -4.63 12.49 15.22
N ALA A 298 -4.15 12.02 16.37
CA ALA A 298 -2.75 11.56 16.49
C ALA A 298 -2.58 10.60 17.68
N PHE A 299 -2.15 9.37 17.39
CA PHE A 299 -1.18 8.54 18.11
C PHE A 299 -1.45 7.05 17.83
N VAL A 300 -0.83 6.57 16.75
CA VAL A 300 -0.43 5.16 16.64
C VAL A 300 0.92 5.05 17.33
N SER A 301 0.97 4.37 18.47
CA SER A 301 2.22 3.92 19.08
C SER A 301 2.44 2.47 18.68
N LEU A 302 3.49 2.22 17.93
CA LEU A 302 4.09 0.91 17.75
C LEU A 302 4.68 0.43 19.09
N GLY A 303 4.37 -0.82 19.43
CA GLY A 303 4.91 -1.60 20.54
C GLY A 303 4.43 -3.03 20.37
#